data_AF-V7D6J7-F1
#
_entry.id   AF-V7D6J7-F1
#
_cell.length_a   1.000
_cell.length_b   1.000
_cell.length_c   1.000
_cell.angle_alpha   90.00
_cell.angle_beta   90.00
_cell.angle_gamma   90.00
#
_symmetry.space_group_name_H-M   'P 1'
#
loop_
_entity.id
_entity.type
_entity.pdbx_description
1 polymer ?
#
loop_
_entity_poly.entity_id
_entity_poly.type
_entity_poly.pdbx_seq_one_letter_code
_entity_poly.pdbx_strand_id
1 'polypeptide(L)'
;GPLREPAERLHEADAVLFNGASADRADGFGFRLQPSALVNLRSGERRALDHFPAGQRLHAVAGIGNPQRFFNTLLGLNWQPVPHPFADHAQFSARSLAFSPPLPLVMTEKDAVKCRAFAADDWWYLAVEAQPTPAFSAWFDNQLQRLLRKP
;
A
#
# COMPACT_ATOMS: atom_id res chain seq x y z
N GLY A 1 18.41 6.81 -15.23
CA GLY A 1 17.33 7.27 -14.32
C GLY A 1 16.55 6.09 -13.78
N PRO A 2 15.45 6.29 -13.04
CA PRO A 2 14.68 5.22 -12.39
C PRO A 2 13.74 4.44 -13.34
N LEU A 3 13.63 4.87 -14.60
CA LEU A 3 12.77 4.24 -15.60
C LEU A 3 13.37 2.91 -16.06
N ARG A 4 12.52 1.87 -16.11
CA ARG A 4 12.88 0.55 -16.66
C ARG A 4 12.77 0.49 -18.19
N GLU A 5 11.90 1.33 -18.74
CA GLU A 5 11.60 1.46 -20.17
C GLU A 5 11.51 2.95 -20.53
N PRO A 6 11.75 3.31 -21.81
CA PRO A 6 11.59 4.69 -22.27
C PRO A 6 10.14 5.18 -22.15
N ALA A 7 9.93 6.49 -21.98
CA ALA A 7 8.60 7.05 -21.73
C ALA A 7 7.62 6.80 -22.91
N GLU A 8 8.18 6.65 -24.10
CA GLU A 8 7.49 6.32 -25.35
C GLU A 8 6.74 5.00 -25.29
N ARG A 9 7.10 4.09 -24.36
CA ARG A 9 6.37 2.84 -24.10
C ARG A 9 4.91 3.08 -23.72
N LEU A 10 4.58 4.25 -23.15
CA LEU A 10 3.21 4.63 -22.84
C LEU A 10 2.30 4.69 -24.06
N HIS A 11 2.85 4.95 -25.27
CA HIS A 11 2.06 4.97 -26.51
C HIS A 11 1.54 3.59 -26.92
N GLU A 12 2.12 2.52 -26.39
CA GLU A 12 1.70 1.14 -26.66
C GLU A 12 0.66 0.63 -25.66
N ALA A 13 0.38 1.37 -24.60
CA ALA A 13 -0.58 0.97 -23.57
C ALA A 13 -2.03 1.28 -24.00
N ASP A 14 -2.95 0.34 -23.78
CA ASP A 14 -4.38 0.56 -24.02
C ASP A 14 -4.99 1.60 -23.07
N ALA A 15 -4.42 1.75 -21.87
CA ALA A 15 -4.77 2.77 -20.90
C ALA A 15 -3.57 3.13 -20.01
N VAL A 16 -3.52 4.41 -19.60
CA VAL A 16 -2.51 4.95 -18.68
C VAL A 16 -3.19 5.31 -17.36
N LEU A 17 -2.67 4.79 -16.25
CA LEU A 17 -3.13 5.13 -14.90
C LEU A 17 -2.09 5.96 -14.16
N PHE A 18 -2.51 7.12 -13.66
CA PHE A 18 -1.68 8.01 -12.86
C PHE A 18 -1.79 7.67 -11.37
N ASN A 19 -0.82 6.88 -10.86
CA ASN A 19 -0.76 6.50 -9.46
C ASN A 19 -0.57 7.72 -8.53
N GLY A 20 -1.54 7.96 -7.66
CA GLY A 20 -1.64 9.09 -6.75
C GLY A 20 -2.60 10.20 -7.21
N ALA A 21 -3.08 10.17 -8.47
CA ALA A 21 -3.95 11.21 -8.99
C ALA A 21 -5.41 11.00 -8.57
N SER A 22 -6.05 12.08 -8.07
CA SER A 22 -7.44 12.06 -7.62
C SER A 22 -8.47 12.24 -8.74
N ALA A 23 -8.02 12.64 -9.92
CA ALA A 23 -8.85 12.93 -11.07
C ALA A 23 -8.15 12.48 -12.35
N ASP A 24 -8.94 12.32 -13.40
CA ASP A 24 -8.45 12.01 -14.73
C ASP A 24 -7.67 13.19 -15.33
N ARG A 25 -6.79 12.86 -16.26
CA ARG A 25 -6.02 13.80 -17.07
C ARG A 25 -6.38 13.61 -18.53
N ALA A 26 -5.96 14.55 -19.38
CA ALA A 26 -6.21 14.45 -20.82
C ALA A 26 -5.63 13.18 -21.44
N ASP A 27 -4.56 12.64 -20.85
CA ASP A 27 -3.75 11.52 -21.31
C ASP A 27 -3.91 10.25 -20.47
N GLY A 28 -4.90 10.18 -19.57
CA GLY A 28 -5.15 8.95 -18.82
C GLY A 28 -5.97 9.14 -17.54
N PHE A 29 -6.06 8.07 -16.77
CA PHE A 29 -6.99 7.98 -15.65
C PHE A 29 -6.35 8.21 -14.29
N GLY A 30 -7.11 8.79 -13.37
CA GLY A 30 -6.71 8.89 -11.97
C GLY A 30 -6.74 7.53 -11.27
N PHE A 31 -5.76 7.27 -10.41
CA PHE A 31 -5.70 6.06 -9.61
C PHE A 31 -5.09 6.35 -8.25
N ARG A 32 -5.76 5.93 -7.17
CA ARG A 32 -5.20 6.05 -5.81
C ARG A 32 -5.22 4.71 -5.10
N LEU A 33 -4.30 4.55 -4.17
CA LEU A 33 -4.40 3.55 -3.12
C LEU A 33 -4.88 4.27 -1.86
N GLN A 34 -5.99 3.82 -1.30
CA GLN A 34 -6.53 4.37 -0.06
C GLN A 34 -6.43 3.36 1.08
N PRO A 35 -5.94 3.75 2.27
CA PRO A 35 -6.06 2.91 3.45
C PRO A 35 -7.51 2.54 3.72
N SER A 36 -7.78 1.28 4.03
CA SER A 36 -9.15 0.82 4.34
C SER A 36 -9.28 0.17 5.71
N ALA A 37 -8.23 -0.46 6.24
CA ALA A 37 -8.26 -1.05 7.57
C ALA A 37 -6.85 -1.29 8.13
N LEU A 38 -6.77 -1.49 9.44
CA LEU A 38 -5.68 -2.21 10.07
C LEU A 38 -6.05 -3.69 10.18
N VAL A 39 -5.11 -4.57 9.87
CA VAL A 39 -5.30 -6.01 10.02
C VAL A 39 -4.21 -6.56 10.92
N ASN A 40 -4.62 -7.19 12.02
CA ASN A 40 -3.69 -7.83 12.94
C ASN A 40 -3.03 -9.01 12.24
N LEU A 41 -1.70 -9.03 12.26
CA LEU A 41 -0.95 -10.00 11.47
C LEU A 41 -1.04 -11.42 12.03
N ARG A 42 -1.20 -11.55 13.36
CA ARG A 42 -1.31 -12.85 14.04
C ARG A 42 -2.74 -13.38 14.02
N SER A 43 -3.70 -12.58 14.50
CA SER A 43 -5.09 -13.03 14.66
C SER A 43 -5.94 -12.90 13.40
N GLY A 44 -5.51 -12.07 12.43
CA GLY A 44 -6.32 -11.70 11.27
C GLY A 44 -7.46 -10.74 11.60
N GLU A 45 -7.55 -10.26 12.84
CA GLU A 45 -8.56 -9.29 13.25
C GLU A 45 -8.47 -8.02 12.39
N ARG A 46 -9.62 -7.58 11.86
CA ARG A 46 -9.73 -6.38 11.04
C ARG A 46 -10.31 -5.25 11.89
N ARG A 47 -9.60 -4.14 11.95
CA ARG A 47 -9.96 -2.94 12.72
C ARG A 47 -10.03 -1.72 11.81
N ALA A 48 -10.95 -0.81 12.12
CA ALA A 48 -11.06 0.46 11.42
C ALA A 48 -9.85 1.37 11.69
N LEU A 49 -9.66 2.40 10.86
CA LEU A 49 -8.49 3.30 10.93
C LEU A 49 -8.51 4.22 12.16
N ASP A 50 -9.61 4.27 12.91
CA ASP A 50 -9.74 4.96 14.19
C ASP A 50 -9.38 4.08 15.41
N HIS A 51 -8.96 2.83 15.18
CA HIS A 51 -8.56 1.91 16.24
C HIS A 51 -7.42 2.47 17.10
N PHE A 52 -6.46 3.14 16.46
CA PHE A 52 -5.42 3.89 17.15
C PHE A 52 -5.84 5.36 17.29
N PRO A 53 -5.69 5.96 18.48
CA PRO A 53 -6.02 7.36 18.66
C PRO A 53 -5.10 8.27 17.84
N ALA A 54 -5.59 9.48 17.55
CA ALA A 54 -4.75 10.53 16.97
C ALA A 54 -3.51 10.77 17.85
N GLY A 55 -2.35 10.92 17.22
CA GLY A 55 -1.05 11.02 17.89
C GLY A 55 -0.42 9.69 18.29
N GLN A 56 -1.05 8.53 18.00
CA GLN A 56 -0.48 7.22 18.32
C GLN A 56 0.93 7.08 17.73
N ARG A 57 1.90 6.83 18.60
CA ARG A 57 3.26 6.46 18.20
C ARG A 57 3.33 4.98 17.88
N LEU A 58 3.95 4.63 16.77
CA LEU A 58 4.07 3.24 16.30
C LEU A 58 5.36 3.06 15.49
N HIS A 59 5.86 1.83 15.38
CA HIS A 59 6.95 1.50 14.46
C HIS A 59 6.38 1.23 13.07
N ALA A 60 6.85 1.95 12.05
CA ALA A 60 6.39 1.80 10.68
C ALA A 60 7.45 1.08 9.84
N VAL A 61 7.14 -0.13 9.36
CA VAL A 61 8.09 -0.96 8.59
C VAL A 61 7.69 -0.99 7.12
N ALA A 62 8.63 -0.65 6.24
CA ALA A 62 8.40 -0.69 4.80
C ALA A 62 9.64 -1.15 4.01
N GLY A 63 9.58 -2.37 3.48
CA GLY A 63 10.49 -2.96 2.51
C GLY A 63 9.92 -2.87 1.10
N ILE A 64 9.79 -1.64 0.58
CA ILE A 64 9.26 -1.34 -0.76
C ILE A 64 10.13 -0.32 -1.50
N GLY A 65 9.98 -0.21 -2.83
CA GLY A 65 10.79 0.71 -3.65
C GLY A 65 10.68 2.21 -3.29
N ASN A 66 9.60 2.66 -2.64
CA ASN A 66 9.46 4.01 -2.11
C ASN A 66 8.79 4.00 -0.71
N PRO A 67 9.54 3.69 0.36
CA PRO A 67 9.01 3.56 1.72
C PRO A 67 8.36 4.85 2.24
N GLN A 68 8.83 6.02 1.79
CA GLN A 68 8.32 7.32 2.24
C GLN A 68 6.82 7.49 1.95
N ARG A 69 6.30 6.91 0.87
CA ARG A 69 4.86 6.93 0.57
C ARG A 69 4.04 6.28 1.67
N PHE A 70 4.53 5.17 2.22
CA PHE A 70 3.85 4.48 3.31
C PHE A 70 3.87 5.32 4.59
N PHE A 71 5.02 5.88 4.96
CA PHE A 71 5.13 6.72 6.15
C PHE A 71 4.26 7.98 6.06
N ASN A 72 4.22 8.64 4.90
CA ASN A 72 3.34 9.78 4.65
C ASN A 72 1.86 9.40 4.76
N THR A 73 1.49 8.18 4.34
CA THR A 73 0.13 7.68 4.48
C THR A 73 -0.26 7.57 5.96
N LEU A 74 0.62 7.01 6.80
CA LEU A 74 0.39 6.89 8.24
C LEU A 74 0.31 8.26 8.94
N LEU A 75 1.15 9.22 8.53
CA LEU A 75 1.05 10.61 8.99
C LEU A 75 -0.30 11.24 8.63
N GLY A 76 -0.81 10.99 7.41
CA GLY A 76 -2.13 11.45 6.96
C GLY A 76 -3.30 10.82 7.73
N LEU A 77 -3.08 9.71 8.45
CA LEU A 77 -4.03 9.12 9.38
C LEU A 77 -3.91 9.70 10.81
N ASN A 78 -3.18 10.80 10.98
CA ASN A 78 -2.90 11.46 12.26
C ASN A 78 -2.13 10.59 13.26
N TRP A 79 -1.34 9.62 12.80
CA TRP A 79 -0.43 8.85 13.65
C TRP A 79 0.99 9.42 13.59
N GLN A 80 1.86 8.94 14.48
CA GLN A 80 3.26 9.35 14.62
C GLN A 80 4.19 8.15 14.35
N PRO A 81 4.40 7.79 13.07
CA PRO A 81 5.26 6.66 12.71
C PRO A 81 6.73 6.95 13.05
N VAL A 82 7.39 5.98 13.69
CA VAL A 82 8.85 5.87 13.74
C VAL A 82 9.28 5.04 12.51
N PRO A 83 9.88 5.66 11.50
CA PRO A 83 10.09 5.03 10.20
C PRO A 83 11.27 4.05 10.22
N HIS A 84 11.04 2.84 9.73
CA HIS A 84 12.04 1.79 9.51
C HIS A 84 12.00 1.34 8.05
N PRO A 85 12.73 2.03 7.14
CA PRO A 85 12.82 1.61 5.75
C PRO A 85 13.73 0.40 5.61
N PHE A 86 13.33 -0.55 4.77
CA PHE A 86 14.12 -1.72 4.40
C PHE A 86 14.23 -1.83 2.88
N ALA A 87 15.16 -2.65 2.40
CA ALA A 87 15.23 -3.01 0.98
C ALA A 87 13.97 -3.80 0.55
N ASP A 88 13.57 -3.69 -0.72
CA ASP A 88 12.33 -4.28 -1.28
C ASP A 88 12.21 -5.81 -1.06
N HIS A 89 13.37 -6.46 -0.93
CA HIS A 89 13.53 -7.89 -0.71
C HIS A 89 14.22 -8.24 0.61
N ALA A 90 14.20 -7.33 1.59
CA ALA A 90 14.73 -7.61 2.91
C ALA A 90 14.05 -8.84 3.51
N GLN A 91 14.87 -9.71 4.12
CA GLN A 91 14.40 -10.80 4.95
C GLN A 91 14.18 -10.27 6.36
N PHE A 92 13.03 -10.57 6.94
CA PHE A 92 12.69 -10.16 8.29
C PHE A 92 12.82 -11.32 9.27
N SER A 93 13.19 -10.98 10.49
CA SER A 93 13.18 -11.86 11.65
C SER A 93 12.53 -11.13 12.82
N ALA A 94 12.02 -11.86 13.82
CA ALA A 94 11.50 -11.26 15.04
C ALA A 94 12.53 -10.33 15.70
N ARG A 95 13.81 -10.73 15.68
CA ARG A 95 14.91 -9.92 16.24
C ARG A 95 15.15 -8.62 15.48
N SER A 96 15.09 -8.65 14.15
CA SER A 96 15.31 -7.44 13.34
C SER A 96 14.17 -6.42 13.46
N LEU A 97 13.00 -6.87 13.93
CA LEU A 97 11.81 -6.03 14.15
C LEU A 97 11.52 -5.77 15.64
N ALA A 98 12.45 -6.14 16.53
CA ALA A 98 12.36 -5.90 17.96
C ALA A 98 12.88 -4.48 18.30
N PHE A 99 12.06 -3.48 18.01
CA PHE A 99 12.41 -2.08 18.23
C PHE A 99 12.15 -1.61 19.67
N SER A 100 12.82 -0.54 20.08
CA SER A 100 12.69 0.09 21.40
C SER A 100 12.36 1.58 21.26
N PRO A 101 11.46 2.16 22.09
CA PRO A 101 10.62 1.48 23.08
C PRO A 101 9.61 0.51 22.41
N PRO A 102 9.03 -0.44 23.16
CA PRO A 102 7.98 -1.29 22.63
C PRO A 102 6.77 -0.44 22.27
N LEU A 103 6.42 -0.42 20.98
CA LEU A 103 5.28 0.25 20.40
C LEU A 103 4.63 -0.70 19.40
N PRO A 104 3.33 -0.54 19.10
CA PRO A 104 2.68 -1.28 18.02
C PRO A 104 3.47 -1.14 16.72
N LEU A 105 3.52 -2.21 15.93
CA LEU A 105 4.22 -2.22 14.65
C LEU A 105 3.19 -2.26 13.52
N VAL A 106 3.26 -1.29 12.61
CA VAL A 106 2.45 -1.28 11.38
C VAL A 106 3.37 -1.41 10.17
N MET A 107 3.09 -2.38 9.30
CA MET A 107 3.86 -2.61 8.08
C MET A 107 3.01 -2.55 6.81
N THR A 108 3.66 -2.59 5.65
CA THR A 108 2.95 -2.78 4.38
C THR A 108 2.37 -4.19 4.30
N GLU A 109 1.27 -4.38 3.56
CA GLU A 109 0.70 -5.71 3.34
C GLU A 109 1.70 -6.70 2.70
N LYS A 110 2.56 -6.19 1.79
CA LYS A 110 3.64 -6.97 1.18
C LYS A 110 4.63 -7.52 2.22
N ASP A 111 5.02 -6.69 3.18
CA ASP A 111 5.98 -7.10 4.22
C ASP A 111 5.31 -8.02 5.25
N ALA A 112 4.02 -7.84 5.51
CA ALA A 112 3.24 -8.72 6.37
C ALA A 112 3.29 -10.19 5.93
N VAL A 113 3.23 -10.47 4.62
CA VAL A 113 3.36 -11.84 4.08
C VAL A 113 4.64 -12.52 4.56
N LYS A 114 5.74 -11.78 4.68
CA LYS A 114 7.05 -12.29 5.12
C LYS A 114 7.12 -12.52 6.64
N CYS A 115 6.28 -11.84 7.41
CA CYS A 115 6.34 -11.78 8.86
C CYS A 115 5.33 -12.68 9.59
N ARG A 116 4.29 -13.19 8.89
CA ARG A 116 3.19 -13.97 9.50
C ARG A 116 3.64 -15.06 10.46
N ALA A 117 4.69 -15.81 10.12
CA ALA A 117 5.15 -16.96 10.90
C ALA A 117 5.69 -16.60 12.29
N PHE A 118 6.07 -15.35 12.53
CA PHE A 118 6.70 -14.91 13.78
C PHE A 118 6.15 -13.59 14.32
N ALA A 119 5.01 -13.13 13.80
CA ALA A 119 4.41 -11.84 14.17
C ALA A 119 4.11 -11.76 15.67
N ALA A 120 4.36 -10.62 16.32
CA ALA A 120 3.89 -10.38 17.69
C ALA A 120 2.41 -10.00 17.70
N ASP A 121 1.79 -9.97 18.89
CA ASP A 121 0.36 -9.75 19.06
C ASP A 121 -0.08 -8.34 18.64
N ASP A 122 0.83 -7.37 18.70
CA ASP A 122 0.63 -5.96 18.37
C ASP A 122 1.19 -5.58 16.98
N TRP A 123 1.39 -6.57 16.11
CA TRP A 123 1.81 -6.34 14.74
C TRP A 123 0.62 -6.29 13.80
N TRP A 124 0.59 -5.24 12.98
CA TRP A 124 -0.49 -4.94 12.06
C TRP A 124 0.09 -4.68 10.67
N TYR A 125 -0.74 -4.86 9.65
CA TYR A 125 -0.50 -4.21 8.36
C TYR A 125 -1.64 -3.26 8.02
N LEU A 126 -1.29 -2.22 7.26
CA LEU A 126 -2.29 -1.31 6.70
C LEU A 126 -2.81 -1.92 5.41
N ALA A 127 -4.07 -2.37 5.43
CA ALA A 127 -4.76 -2.77 4.21
C ALA A 127 -5.06 -1.51 3.38
N VAL A 128 -4.82 -1.61 2.07
CA VAL A 128 -5.11 -0.55 1.11
C VAL A 128 -5.98 -1.08 -0.01
N GLU A 129 -6.86 -0.21 -0.52
CA GLU A 129 -7.74 -0.52 -1.62
C GLU A 129 -7.39 0.35 -2.83
N ALA A 130 -7.46 -0.28 -4.00
CA ALA A 130 -7.35 0.40 -5.28
C ALA A 130 -8.63 1.20 -5.53
N GLN A 131 -8.46 2.50 -5.75
CA GLN A 131 -9.52 3.42 -6.13
C GLN A 131 -9.17 4.08 -7.46
N PRO A 132 -9.48 3.40 -8.57
CA PRO A 132 -9.53 4.04 -9.88
C PRO A 132 -10.66 5.07 -9.94
N THR A 133 -10.57 6.00 -10.89
CA THR A 133 -11.70 6.87 -11.21
C THR A 133 -12.86 6.09 -11.81
N PRO A 134 -14.10 6.60 -11.69
CA PRO A 134 -15.27 5.97 -12.32
C PRO A 134 -15.10 5.77 -13.83
N ALA A 135 -14.41 6.69 -14.50
CA ALA A 135 -14.12 6.61 -15.93
C ALA A 135 -13.23 5.40 -16.28
N PHE A 136 -12.18 5.14 -15.49
CA PHE A 136 -11.36 3.96 -15.69
C PHE A 136 -12.14 2.68 -15.45
N SER A 137 -12.93 2.59 -14.36
CA SER A 137 -13.72 1.40 -14.07
C SER A 137 -14.68 1.07 -15.21
N ALA A 138 -15.42 2.07 -15.71
CA ALA A 138 -16.32 1.91 -16.84
C ALA A 138 -15.58 1.50 -18.13
N TRP A 139 -14.41 2.10 -18.40
CA TRP A 139 -13.58 1.71 -19.53
C TRP A 139 -13.10 0.26 -19.41
N PHE A 140 -12.61 -0.14 -18.24
CA PHE A 140 -12.08 -1.48 -17.96
C PHE A 140 -13.17 -2.55 -18.08
N ASP A 141 -14.36 -2.29 -17.53
CA ASP A 141 -15.51 -3.19 -17.65
C ASP A 141 -15.90 -3.42 -19.12
N ASN A 142 -15.88 -2.36 -19.93
CA ASN A 142 -16.14 -2.47 -21.37
C ASN A 142 -15.07 -3.32 -22.09
N GLN A 143 -13.78 -3.15 -21.75
CA GLN A 143 -12.72 -4.00 -22.33
C GLN A 143 -12.88 -5.45 -21.90
N LEU A 144 -13.16 -5.71 -20.63
CA LEU A 144 -13.36 -7.06 -20.10
C LEU A 144 -14.55 -7.73 -20.79
N GLN A 145 -15.68 -7.04 -20.96
CA GLN A 145 -16.83 -7.56 -21.69
C GLN A 145 -16.49 -7.91 -23.14
N ARG A 146 -15.69 -7.10 -23.83
CA ARG A 146 -15.25 -7.39 -25.21
C ARG A 146 -14.42 -8.66 -25.30
N LEU A 147 -13.56 -8.91 -24.31
CA LEU A 147 -12.73 -10.11 -24.24
C LEU A 147 -13.54 -11.35 -23.88
N LEU A 148 -14.50 -11.23 -22.95
CA LEU A 148 -15.38 -12.33 -22.53
C LEU A 148 -16.46 -12.68 -23.57
N ARG A 149 -16.80 -11.75 -24.47
CA ARG A 149 -17.77 -11.96 -25.56
C ARG A 149 -17.17 -12.55 -26.83
N LYS A 150 -15.90 -12.93 -26.84
CA LYS A 150 -15.35 -13.70 -27.98
C LYS A 150 -15.99 -15.10 -27.99
N PRO A 151 -16.53 -15.55 -29.15
CA PRO A 151 -17.12 -16.89 -29.29
C PRO A 151 -16.09 -18.01 -29.13
#